data_AF-A0A510WQ76-F1
#
_entry.id   AF-A0A510WQ76-F1
#
_cell.length_a   1.000
_cell.length_b   1.000
_cell.length_c   1.000
_cell.angle_alpha   90.00
_cell.angle_beta   90.00
_cell.angle_gamma   90.00
#
_symmetry.space_group_name_H-M   'P 1'
#
loop_
_entity.id
_entity.type
_entity.pdbx_description
1 polymer ?
#
loop_
_entity_poly.entity_id
_entity_poly.type
_entity_poly.pdbx_seq_one_letter_code
_entity_poly.pdbx_strand_id
1 'polypeptide(L)'
;MDNLKKKIERLDDKINQYVVNEEDSKIIYAIGKSKLYRINENEINIRKRDLISNVKFIKGVPNGAFEITFSNGEKWSAKDITQGRVFDFIQELKPQKINLAGYDNTIRGEFPQLLDLDHAEEIDRLRRYMQDGNLSHYEYDDCNPVYPKAGK
;
A
#
# COMPACT_ATOMS: atom_id res chain seq x y z
N MET A 1 27.56 18.70 -3.56
CA MET A 1 26.73 17.64 -4.22
C MET A 1 27.39 16.26 -4.19
N ASP A 2 28.70 16.13 -4.38
CA ASP A 2 29.36 14.80 -4.51
C ASP A 2 29.47 13.97 -3.24
N ASN A 3 29.55 14.58 -2.05
CA ASN A 3 29.72 13.82 -0.81
C ASN A 3 28.47 13.02 -0.39
N LEU A 4 27.27 13.53 -0.70
CA LEU A 4 26.02 12.84 -0.39
C LEU A 4 25.78 11.64 -1.32
N LYS A 5 26.04 11.80 -2.63
CA LYS A 5 25.98 10.68 -3.58
C LYS A 5 26.98 9.56 -3.25
N LYS A 6 28.22 9.93 -2.91
CA LYS A 6 29.24 8.96 -2.46
C LYS A 6 28.85 8.24 -1.17
N LYS A 7 28.12 8.89 -0.25
CA LYS A 7 27.61 8.25 0.97
C LYS A 7 26.50 7.24 0.66
N ILE A 8 25.63 7.54 -0.29
CA ILE A 8 24.55 6.67 -0.75
C ILE A 8 25.12 5.44 -1.47
N GLU A 9 26.14 5.60 -2.30
CA GLU A 9 26.83 4.49 -2.99
C GLU A 9 27.62 3.58 -2.04
N ARG A 10 27.99 4.07 -0.86
CA ARG A 10 28.66 3.27 0.20
C ARG A 10 27.69 2.51 1.10
N LEU A 11 26.38 2.60 0.85
CA LEU A 11 25.43 1.80 1.60
C LEU A 11 25.46 0.36 1.09
N ASP A 12 25.66 -0.60 1.99
CA ASP A 12 25.62 -2.04 1.70
C ASP A 12 24.23 -2.55 1.25
N ASP A 13 23.24 -1.67 1.12
CA ASP A 13 21.85 -2.00 0.81
C ASP A 13 21.46 -1.42 -0.55
N LYS A 14 20.77 -2.22 -1.36
CA LYS A 14 20.14 -1.73 -2.59
C LYS A 14 19.01 -0.77 -2.20
N ILE A 15 19.10 0.47 -2.69
CA ILE A 15 18.11 1.51 -2.42
C ILE A 15 16.96 1.40 -3.42
N ASN A 16 15.74 1.24 -2.90
CA ASN A 16 14.54 1.15 -3.72
C ASN A 16 13.98 2.54 -4.06
N GLN A 17 13.94 3.41 -3.06
CA GLN A 17 13.26 4.70 -3.10
C GLN A 17 14.02 5.68 -2.21
N TYR A 18 14.05 6.95 -2.61
CA TYR A 18 14.60 8.02 -1.78
C TYR A 18 13.84 9.33 -2.00
N VAL A 19 13.87 10.18 -1.00
CA VAL A 19 13.34 11.55 -1.04
C VAL A 19 14.33 12.51 -0.41
N VAL A 20 14.33 13.75 -0.88
CA VAL A 20 15.25 14.81 -0.44
C VAL A 20 14.44 15.96 0.11
N ASN A 21 14.71 16.35 1.35
CA ASN A 21 14.18 17.52 2.01
C ASN A 21 15.25 18.64 1.99
N GLU A 22 14.83 19.87 1.68
CA GLU A 22 15.67 21.07 1.68
C GLU A 22 15.07 22.20 2.54
N GLU A 23 14.62 21.86 3.76
CA GLU A 23 13.96 22.83 4.66
C GLU A 23 14.98 23.79 5.32
N ASP A 24 16.07 23.25 5.90
CA ASP A 24 17.18 24.01 6.52
C ASP A 24 18.56 23.47 6.10
N SER A 25 18.65 22.15 5.97
CA SER A 25 19.86 21.44 5.55
C SER A 25 19.39 20.28 4.67
N LYS A 26 20.18 19.94 3.66
CA LYS A 26 19.81 18.87 2.73
C LYS A 26 19.81 17.53 3.45
N ILE A 27 18.61 16.99 3.71
CA ILE A 27 18.41 15.68 4.33
C ILE A 27 17.92 14.70 3.28
N ILE A 28 18.58 13.56 3.17
CA ILE A 28 18.16 12.47 2.28
C ILE A 28 17.57 11.36 3.13
N TYR A 29 16.33 10.99 2.82
CA TYR A 29 15.71 9.80 3.35
C TYR A 29 15.73 8.72 2.28
N ALA A 30 16.33 7.57 2.58
CA ALA A 30 16.48 6.47 1.62
C ALA A 30 15.98 5.15 2.22
N ILE A 31 15.29 4.36 1.40
CA ILE A 31 14.72 3.07 1.77
C ILE A 31 15.55 1.97 1.14
N GLY A 32 16.17 1.15 1.99
CA GLY A 32 16.76 -0.13 1.59
C GLY A 32 15.78 -1.29 1.82
N LYS A 33 16.25 -2.52 1.58
CA LYS A 33 15.42 -3.73 1.73
C LYS A 33 14.90 -3.90 3.16
N SER A 34 15.76 -3.73 4.16
CA SER A 34 15.43 -3.94 5.59
C SER A 34 15.59 -2.70 6.46
N LYS A 35 16.21 -1.65 5.92
CA LYS A 35 16.64 -0.46 6.65
C LYS A 35 16.06 0.80 6.03
N LEU A 36 15.81 1.77 6.89
CA LEU A 36 15.52 3.16 6.55
C LEU A 36 16.72 4.00 6.98
N TYR A 37 17.16 4.85 6.07
CA TYR A 37 18.31 5.73 6.24
C TYR A 37 17.85 7.17 6.27
N ARG A 38 18.38 7.94 7.22
CA ARG A 38 18.33 9.40 7.24
C ARG A 38 19.75 9.91 7.19
N ILE A 39 20.09 10.59 6.10
CA ILE A 39 21.45 11.01 5.78
C ILE A 39 21.48 12.54 5.76
N ASN A 40 22.31 13.10 6.63
CA ASN A 40 22.66 14.50 6.63
C ASN A 40 24.15 14.65 6.26
N GLU A 41 24.62 15.89 6.12
CA GLU A 41 26.03 16.14 5.79
C GLU A 41 27.01 15.54 6.80
N ASN A 42 26.66 15.55 8.09
CA ASN A 42 27.53 15.11 9.18
C ASN A 42 27.29 13.65 9.59
N GLU A 43 26.05 13.17 9.52
CA GLU A 43 25.65 11.90 10.16
C GLU A 43 24.76 11.04 9.26
N ILE A 44 24.86 9.72 9.47
CA ILE A 44 23.97 8.72 8.87
C ILE A 44 23.24 8.02 10.01
N ASN A 45 21.93 8.27 10.11
CA ASN A 45 21.06 7.62 11.07
C ASN A 45 20.33 6.44 10.40
N ILE A 46 20.46 5.26 10.99
CA ILE A 46 19.92 4.01 10.44
C ILE A 46 18.86 3.46 11.39
N ARG A 47 17.71 3.07 10.84
CA ARG A 47 16.63 2.37 11.55
C ARG A 47 16.22 1.13 10.78
N LYS A 48 15.84 0.06 11.48
CA LYS A 48 15.22 -1.12 10.86
C LYS A 48 13.78 -0.77 10.47
N ARG A 49 13.33 -1.24 9.30
CA ARG A 49 11.96 -0.99 8.81
C ARG A 49 10.90 -1.60 9.73
N ASP A 50 11.19 -2.74 10.36
CA ASP A 50 10.27 -3.42 11.29
C ASP A 50 9.94 -2.59 12.55
N LEU A 51 10.74 -1.56 12.84
CA LEU A 51 10.49 -0.65 13.95
C LEU A 51 9.52 0.48 13.58
N ILE A 52 9.09 0.58 12.32
CA ILE A 52 8.15 1.61 11.88
C ILE A 52 6.74 1.20 12.30
N SER A 53 6.12 2.01 13.15
CA SER A 53 4.78 1.77 13.67
C SER A 53 3.69 2.44 12.82
N ASN A 54 3.97 3.65 12.33
CA ASN A 54 3.01 4.44 11.56
C ASN A 54 3.73 5.38 10.58
N VAL A 55 3.13 5.61 9.43
CA VAL A 55 3.61 6.56 8.41
C VAL A 55 2.43 7.39 7.93
N LYS A 56 2.55 8.71 8.03
CA LYS A 56 1.49 9.66 7.68
C LYS A 56 1.96 10.60 6.57
N PHE A 57 1.14 10.71 5.52
CA PHE A 57 1.27 11.75 4.52
C PHE A 57 0.50 13.00 4.96
N ILE A 58 1.14 14.17 4.91
CA ILE A 58 0.53 15.45 5.27
C ILE A 58 0.08 16.14 3.98
N LYS A 59 -1.24 16.19 3.77
CA LYS A 59 -1.86 16.83 2.61
C LYS A 59 -1.88 18.36 2.77
N GLY A 60 -1.89 19.08 1.64
CA GLY A 60 -2.04 20.54 1.62
C GLY A 60 -0.76 21.34 1.85
N VAL A 61 0.39 20.68 1.96
CA VAL A 61 1.70 21.34 2.10
C VAL A 61 2.40 21.40 0.73
N PRO A 62 2.92 22.58 0.32
CA PRO A 62 3.75 22.69 -0.89
C PRO A 62 4.92 21.73 -0.83
N ASN A 63 5.25 21.09 -1.96
CA ASN A 63 6.35 20.12 -2.08
C ASN A 63 6.21 18.87 -1.17
N GLY A 64 5.03 18.65 -0.56
CA GLY A 64 4.72 17.44 0.20
C GLY A 64 5.42 17.35 1.55
N ALA A 65 4.81 16.60 2.47
CA ALA A 65 5.35 16.38 3.79
C ALA A 65 4.93 15.00 4.34
N PHE A 66 5.76 14.44 5.20
CA PHE A 66 5.51 13.15 5.83
C PHE A 66 5.99 13.11 7.29
N GLU A 67 5.40 12.19 8.05
CA GLU A 67 5.82 11.85 9.41
C GLU A 67 5.90 10.32 9.55
N ILE A 68 7.01 9.82 10.07
CA ILE A 68 7.28 8.42 10.37
C ILE A 68 7.38 8.30 11.89
N THR A 69 6.58 7.43 12.50
CA THR A 69 6.64 7.12 13.93
C THR A 69 7.21 5.73 14.12
N PHE A 70 8.23 5.59 14.96
CA PHE A 70 8.83 4.31 15.32
C PHE A 70 8.21 3.73 16.59
N SER A 71 8.37 2.42 16.81
CA SER A 71 7.84 1.69 17.97
C SER A 71 8.40 2.17 19.31
N ASN A 72 9.59 2.78 19.31
CA ASN A 72 10.19 3.43 20.48
C ASN A 72 9.61 4.82 20.79
N GLY A 73 8.63 5.30 20.01
CA GLY A 73 8.05 6.64 20.14
C GLY A 73 8.84 7.75 19.43
N GLU A 74 10.00 7.43 18.85
CA GLU A 74 10.77 8.37 18.03
C GLU A 74 9.98 8.75 16.77
N LYS A 75 10.13 9.98 16.32
CA LYS A 75 9.43 10.51 15.14
C LYS A 75 10.39 11.19 14.19
N TRP A 76 10.32 10.82 12.91
CA TRP A 76 11.01 11.53 11.83
C TRP A 76 9.98 12.23 10.96
N SER A 77 10.09 13.56 10.86
CA SER A 77 9.24 14.37 10.00
C SER A 77 10.09 15.08 8.94
N ALA A 78 9.51 15.23 7.76
CA ALA A 78 10.09 16.02 6.68
C ALA A 78 8.99 16.82 5.99
N LYS A 79 9.29 18.09 5.67
CA LYS A 79 8.50 18.94 4.78
C LYS A 79 9.36 19.36 3.59
N ASP A 80 8.79 20.13 2.67
CA ASP A 80 9.52 20.70 1.53
C ASP A 80 10.40 19.70 0.77
N ILE A 81 9.77 18.64 0.25
CA ILE A 81 10.48 17.59 -0.47
C ILE A 81 10.73 18.03 -1.91
N THR A 82 11.98 18.37 -2.22
CA THR A 82 12.37 18.90 -3.52
C THR A 82 12.70 17.81 -4.54
N GLN A 83 12.98 16.58 -4.09
CA GLN A 83 13.23 15.43 -4.98
C GLN A 83 12.60 14.14 -4.48
N GLY A 84 12.12 13.32 -5.43
CA GLY A 84 11.40 12.08 -5.16
C GLY A 84 9.90 12.30 -4.95
N ARG A 85 9.11 11.24 -5.08
CA ARG A 85 7.65 11.30 -4.88
C ARG A 85 7.33 10.84 -3.47
N VAL A 86 6.85 11.78 -2.63
CA VAL A 86 6.48 11.48 -1.23
C VAL A 86 5.46 10.35 -1.14
N PHE A 87 4.52 10.28 -2.08
CA PHE A 87 3.52 9.23 -2.11
C PHE A 87 4.14 7.84 -2.28
N ASP A 88 4.99 7.65 -3.29
CA ASP A 88 5.64 6.37 -3.57
C ASP A 88 6.56 5.96 -2.40
N PHE A 89 7.27 6.93 -1.83
CA PHE A 89 8.16 6.74 -0.67
C PHE A 89 7.39 6.22 0.55
N ILE A 90 6.22 6.82 0.84
CA ILE A 90 5.36 6.39 1.94
C ILE A 90 4.75 5.03 1.66
N GLN A 91 4.30 4.74 0.44
CA GLN A 91 3.69 3.44 0.12
C GLN A 91 4.69 2.30 0.34
N GLU A 92 5.95 2.52 -0.01
CA GLU A 92 7.03 1.57 0.27
C GLU A 92 7.25 1.43 1.78
N LEU A 93 7.25 2.53 2.54
CA LEU A 93 7.53 2.54 3.98
C LEU A 93 6.41 2.06 4.87
N LYS A 94 5.16 2.06 4.38
CA LYS A 94 4.01 1.63 5.18
C LYS A 94 4.35 0.28 5.78
N PRO A 95 4.26 0.13 7.11
CA PRO A 95 4.42 -1.17 7.70
C PRO A 95 3.41 -2.06 7.01
N GLN A 96 3.92 -3.08 6.31
CA GLN A 96 3.11 -4.23 5.97
C GLN A 96 2.77 -4.84 7.32
N LYS A 97 1.74 -4.29 7.98
CA LYS A 97 0.72 -5.19 8.49
C LYS A 97 0.36 -5.97 7.25
N ILE A 98 1.00 -7.13 7.10
CA ILE A 98 0.27 -8.31 6.71
C ILE A 98 -0.90 -8.19 7.66
N ASN A 99 -1.99 -7.60 7.19
CA ASN A 99 -3.26 -8.01 7.70
C ASN A 99 -3.05 -9.53 7.64
N LEU A 100 -3.04 -10.18 8.79
CA LEU A 100 -4.00 -11.25 8.93
C LEU A 100 -5.31 -10.64 8.44
N ALA A 101 -5.46 -10.50 7.11
CA ALA A 101 -6.57 -11.06 6.43
C ALA A 101 -6.57 -12.42 7.12
N GLY A 102 -7.52 -12.58 8.03
CA GLY A 102 -8.18 -13.86 8.05
C GLY A 102 -8.57 -14.08 6.61
N TYR A 103 -7.63 -14.59 5.82
CA TYR A 103 -7.93 -15.60 4.86
C TYR A 103 -8.45 -16.73 5.74
N ASP A 104 -9.70 -16.58 6.18
CA ASP A 104 -10.61 -17.68 6.04
C ASP A 104 -10.42 -18.13 4.59
N ASN A 105 -10.25 -19.43 4.40
CA ASN A 105 -9.76 -20.03 3.17
C ASN A 105 -10.75 -19.90 1.99
N THR A 106 -11.46 -18.78 1.85
CA THR A 106 -12.62 -18.58 0.98
C THR A 106 -12.44 -17.49 -0.07
N ILE A 107 -11.22 -16.97 -0.33
CA ILE A 107 -11.06 -15.99 -1.42
C ILE A 107 -10.11 -16.52 -2.49
N ARG A 108 -10.63 -17.52 -3.22
CA ARG A 108 -10.28 -17.77 -4.61
C ARG A 108 -11.50 -17.37 -5.45
N GLY A 109 -11.57 -16.09 -5.84
CA GLY A 109 -12.55 -15.61 -6.83
C GLY A 109 -13.76 -14.86 -6.28
N GLU A 110 -13.60 -13.95 -5.32
CA GLU A 110 -14.71 -13.04 -4.98
C GLU A 110 -14.92 -12.01 -6.09
N PHE A 111 -15.97 -12.26 -6.87
CA PHE A 111 -16.57 -11.31 -7.77
C PHE A 111 -17.08 -10.10 -6.96
N PRO A 112 -16.81 -8.85 -7.38
CA PRO A 112 -17.26 -7.64 -6.68
C PRO A 112 -18.79 -7.53 -6.52
N GLN A 113 -19.55 -8.41 -7.16
CA GLN A 113 -21.02 -8.48 -7.12
C GLN A 113 -21.57 -9.09 -5.82
N LEU A 114 -20.74 -9.76 -5.01
CA LEU A 114 -21.15 -10.34 -3.72
C LEU A 114 -21.16 -9.34 -2.55
N LEU A 115 -20.70 -8.11 -2.80
CA LEU A 115 -20.64 -7.04 -1.79
C LEU A 115 -21.83 -6.06 -1.87
N ASP A 116 -22.69 -6.16 -2.89
CA ASP A 116 -23.92 -5.38 -3.00
C ASP A 116 -25.11 -6.15 -2.42
N LEU A 117 -25.73 -5.61 -1.36
CA LEU A 117 -26.89 -6.22 -0.69
C LEU A 117 -28.08 -6.45 -1.65
N ASP A 118 -28.24 -5.61 -2.66
CA ASP A 118 -29.30 -5.74 -3.67
C ASP A 118 -29.07 -6.96 -4.60
N HIS A 119 -27.82 -7.36 -4.82
CA HIS A 119 -27.47 -8.47 -5.72
C HIS A 119 -27.79 -9.84 -5.10
N ALA A 120 -27.65 -9.97 -3.78
CA ALA A 120 -27.97 -11.21 -3.07
C ALA A 120 -29.47 -11.55 -3.16
N GLU A 121 -30.35 -10.53 -3.08
CA GLU A 121 -31.80 -10.71 -3.23
C GLU A 121 -32.22 -11.10 -4.65
N GLU A 122 -31.50 -10.64 -5.67
CA GLU A 122 -31.78 -10.99 -7.07
C GLU A 122 -31.37 -12.43 -7.38
N ILE A 123 -30.22 -12.88 -6.87
CA ILE A 123 -29.76 -14.27 -7.03
C ILE A 123 -30.71 -15.24 -6.31
N ASP A 124 -31.20 -14.88 -5.12
CA ASP A 124 -32.17 -15.68 -4.39
C ASP A 124 -33.54 -15.73 -5.08
N ARG A 125 -33.97 -14.63 -5.72
CA ARG A 125 -35.17 -14.63 -6.57
C ARG A 125 -35.00 -15.55 -7.78
N LEU A 126 -33.87 -15.46 -8.48
CA LEU A 126 -33.58 -16.30 -9.63
C LEU A 126 -33.51 -17.79 -9.24
N ARG A 127 -32.91 -18.10 -8.09
CA ARG A 127 -32.83 -19.47 -7.55
C ARG A 127 -34.21 -20.03 -7.21
N ARG A 128 -35.07 -19.26 -6.54
CA ARG A 128 -36.45 -19.69 -6.26
C ARG A 128 -37.24 -19.91 -7.55
N TYR A 129 -37.09 -19.00 -8.53
CA TYR A 129 -37.76 -19.10 -9.81
C TYR A 129 -37.39 -20.37 -10.59
N MET A 130 -36.13 -20.81 -10.52
CA MET A 130 -35.67 -22.11 -11.03
C MET A 130 -36.25 -23.28 -10.24
N GLN A 131 -36.24 -23.21 -8.90
CA GLN A 131 -36.79 -24.29 -8.04
C GLN A 131 -38.29 -24.50 -8.23
N ASP A 132 -39.01 -23.43 -8.55
CA ASP A 132 -40.43 -23.46 -8.91
C ASP A 132 -40.68 -23.98 -10.34
N GLY A 133 -39.61 -24.34 -11.08
CA GLY A 133 -39.69 -24.99 -12.40
C GLY A 133 -39.90 -24.04 -13.57
N ASN A 134 -39.77 -22.72 -13.37
CA ASN A 134 -40.03 -21.74 -14.43
C ASN A 134 -38.86 -21.55 -15.40
N LEU A 135 -37.64 -21.95 -15.00
CA LEU A 135 -36.44 -21.95 -15.84
C LEU A 135 -35.65 -23.24 -15.61
N SER A 136 -35.01 -23.73 -16.66
CA SER A 136 -34.11 -24.88 -16.56
C SER A 136 -32.80 -24.49 -15.86
N HIS A 137 -32.07 -25.50 -15.37
CA HIS A 137 -30.77 -25.28 -14.72
C HIS A 137 -29.76 -24.59 -15.66
N TYR A 138 -29.82 -24.90 -16.96
CA TYR A 138 -28.97 -24.26 -17.96
C TYR A 138 -29.29 -22.77 -18.16
N GLU A 139 -30.59 -22.43 -18.21
CA GLU A 139 -31.01 -21.03 -18.31
C GLU A 139 -30.71 -20.24 -17.03
N TYR A 140 -30.75 -20.91 -15.88
CA TYR A 140 -30.31 -20.34 -14.60
C TYR A 140 -28.82 -19.97 -14.64
N ASP A 141 -27.96 -20.88 -15.12
CA ASP A 141 -26.51 -20.63 -15.22
C ASP A 141 -26.19 -19.48 -16.19
N ASP A 142 -26.94 -19.36 -17.29
CA ASP A 142 -26.83 -18.24 -18.23
C ASP A 142 -27.37 -16.92 -17.64
N CYS A 143 -28.40 -16.96 -16.81
CA CYS A 143 -28.96 -15.75 -16.19
C CYS A 143 -28.17 -15.32 -14.94
N ASN A 144 -27.44 -16.22 -14.30
CA ASN A 144 -26.72 -15.96 -13.07
C ASN A 144 -25.43 -15.16 -13.34
N PRO A 145 -25.31 -13.92 -12.84
CA PRO A 145 -24.15 -13.07 -13.08
C PRO A 145 -22.87 -13.59 -12.39
N VAL A 146 -23.00 -14.50 -11.42
CA VAL A 146 -21.88 -15.04 -10.63
C VAL A 146 -21.09 -16.11 -11.39
N TYR A 147 -21.71 -16.80 -12.35
CA TYR A 147 -21.00 -17.84 -13.08
C TYR A 147 -20.19 -17.25 -14.24
N PRO A 148 -18.89 -17.58 -14.35
CA PRO A 148 -18.08 -17.18 -15.48
C PRO A 148 -18.64 -17.83 -16.75
N LYS A 149 -19.21 -17.02 -17.64
CA LYS A 149 -19.75 -17.47 -18.92
C LYS A 149 -18.59 -17.82 -19.83
N ALA A 150 -18.49 -19.09 -20.22
CA ALA A 150 -17.49 -19.53 -21.17
C ALA A 150 -17.75 -18.83 -22.53
N GLY A 151 -16.90 -17.85 -22.88
CA GLY A 151 -16.84 -17.32 -24.24
C GLY A 151 -17.44 -15.93 -24.51
N LYS A 152 -17.28 -14.95 -23.61
CA LYS A 152 -17.35 -13.52 -23.97
C LYS A 152 -16.24 -12.72 -23.33
#